data_AF-A0A3C1WTC0-F1
#
_entry.id   AF-A0A3C1WTC0-F1
#
_cell.length_a   1.000
_cell.length_b   1.000
_cell.length_c   1.000
_cell.angle_alpha   90.00
_cell.angle_beta   90.00
_cell.angle_gamma   90.00
#
_symmetry.space_group_name_H-M   'P 1'
#
loop_
_entity.id
_entity.type
_entity.pdbx_description
1 polymer ?
#
loop_
_entity_poly.entity_id
_entity_poly.type
_entity_poly.pdbx_seq_one_letter_code
_entity_poly.pdbx_strand_id
1 'polypeptide(L)'
;MSLTNLEWNCPMCGKKNREDTNSFAYGTPIRHCRYCGGEYLDRRWTEMAVEGADKRSTTPKVWFIASLVMLLIAVFSWFSMYDLYLGGRYSMKNICTAIITSIFAVVFFFYGIYIKHGGYDEKNEMYMRESEERLKDPTYVQKLIYYGYDVPEKYR
;
A
#
# COMPACT_ATOMS: atom_id res chain seq x y z
N MET A 1 5.02 14.98 -3.25
CA MET A 1 5.14 13.68 -2.56
C MET A 1 3.86 13.48 -1.77
N SER A 2 3.05 12.47 -2.07
CA SER A 2 1.80 12.23 -1.32
C SER A 2 2.16 11.54 0.00
N LEU A 3 2.34 12.32 1.06
CA LEU A 3 2.46 11.79 2.40
C LEU A 3 1.06 11.37 2.87
N THR A 4 0.92 10.10 3.22
CA THR A 4 -0.31 9.61 3.86
C THR A 4 -0.16 9.76 5.36
N ASN A 5 -1.20 10.24 6.03
CA ASN A 5 -1.22 10.33 7.48
C ASN A 5 -1.62 8.98 8.06
N LEU A 6 -0.69 8.30 8.72
CA LEU A 6 -0.98 7.08 9.46
C LEU A 6 -1.32 7.44 10.89
N GLU A 7 -2.48 6.98 11.35
CA GLU A 7 -2.94 7.18 12.72
C GLU A 7 -3.10 5.84 13.44
N TRP A 8 -2.82 5.81 14.74
CA TRP A 8 -2.98 4.61 15.57
C TRP A 8 -2.96 4.90 17.06
N ASN A 9 -3.42 3.93 17.85
CA ASN A 9 -3.38 4.03 19.30
C ASN A 9 -2.11 3.39 19.85
N CYS A 10 -1.43 4.08 20.77
CA CYS A 10 -0.27 3.54 21.47
C CYS A 10 -0.70 2.33 22.32
N PRO A 11 -0.02 1.18 22.22
CA PRO A 11 -0.36 0.00 23.02
C PRO A 11 -0.12 0.20 24.52
N MET A 12 0.76 1.15 24.90
CA MET A 12 1.10 1.38 26.31
C MET A 12 0.19 2.40 27.00
N CYS A 13 -0.18 3.50 26.34
CA CYS A 13 -0.96 4.58 26.96
C CYS A 13 -2.33 4.85 26.31
N GLY A 14 -2.69 4.11 25.25
CA GLY A 14 -3.96 4.23 24.54
C GLY A 14 -4.15 5.52 23.72
N LYS A 15 -3.25 6.51 23.85
CA LYS A 15 -3.33 7.78 23.12
C LYS A 15 -3.05 7.60 21.62
N LYS A 16 -3.73 8.40 20.81
CA LYS A 16 -3.64 8.36 19.36
C LYS A 16 -2.38 9.08 18.85
N ASN A 17 -1.45 8.34 18.28
CA ASN A 17 -0.31 8.87 17.55
C ASN A 17 -0.68 9.11 16.08
N ARG A 18 0.05 10.03 15.46
CA ARG A 18 -0.07 10.38 14.05
C ARG A 18 1.30 10.67 13.46
N GLU A 19 1.54 10.16 12.27
CA GLU A 19 2.78 10.39 11.55
C GLU A 19 2.59 10.37 10.04
N ASP A 20 3.37 11.20 9.35
CA ASP A 20 3.45 11.20 7.91
C ASP A 20 4.26 10.00 7.44
N THR A 21 3.68 9.24 6.52
CA THR A 21 4.33 8.05 5.95
C THR A 21 4.27 8.06 4.44
N ASN A 22 5.19 7.33 3.81
CA ASN A 22 5.11 7.05 2.39
C ASN A 22 3.92 6.12 2.10
N SER A 23 3.55 5.97 0.83
CA SER A 23 2.37 5.21 0.42
C SER A 23 2.38 3.72 0.80
N PHE A 24 3.53 3.19 1.24
CA PHE A 24 3.72 1.77 1.59
C PHE A 24 4.20 1.56 3.03
N ALA A 25 4.27 2.62 3.84
CA ALA A 25 4.80 2.59 5.20
C ALA A 25 6.19 1.93 5.34
N TYR A 26 7.09 2.13 4.38
CA TYR A 26 8.48 1.68 4.52
C TYR A 26 9.24 2.52 5.55
N GLY A 27 9.98 1.86 6.43
CA GLY A 27 10.79 2.49 7.47
C GLY A 27 10.99 1.57 8.67
N THR A 28 11.48 2.15 9.79
CA THR A 28 11.63 1.40 11.05
C THR A 28 10.26 0.97 11.60
N PRO A 29 10.04 -0.33 11.87
CA PRO A 29 8.86 -0.82 12.56
C PRO A 29 8.91 -0.56 14.07
N ILE A 30 10.07 -0.22 14.63
CA ILE A 30 10.19 0.25 16.01
C ILE A 30 9.78 1.72 16.04
N ARG A 31 8.70 2.02 16.76
CA ARG A 31 8.10 3.36 16.87
C ARG A 31 8.12 3.85 18.30
N HIS A 32 8.14 5.17 18.47
CA HIS A 32 8.01 5.84 19.76
C HIS A 32 6.68 6.57 19.87
N CYS A 33 6.02 6.45 21.02
CA CYS A 33 4.83 7.23 21.30
C CYS A 33 5.20 8.68 21.63
N ARG A 34 4.58 9.65 20.94
CA ARG A 34 4.83 11.08 21.18
C ARG A 34 4.37 11.56 22.56
N TYR A 35 3.49 10.81 23.22
CA TYR A 35 2.89 11.20 24.49
C TYR A 35 3.55 10.56 25.70
N CYS A 36 3.86 9.26 25.65
CA CYS A 36 4.48 8.56 26.79
C CYS A 36 5.95 8.21 26.55
N GLY A 37 6.52 8.48 25.36
CA GLY A 37 7.89 8.13 25.00
C GLY A 37 8.12 6.63 24.79
N GLY A 38 7.11 5.80 25.08
CA GLY A 38 7.20 4.35 24.99
C GLY A 38 7.59 3.85 23.60
N GLU A 39 8.57 2.96 23.57
CA GLU A 39 9.00 2.23 22.36
C GLU A 39 8.13 0.97 22.19
N TYR A 40 7.68 0.69 20.98
CA TYR A 40 6.90 -0.51 20.65
C TYR A 40 7.04 -0.85 19.17
N LEU A 41 6.71 -2.10 18.83
CA LEU A 41 6.68 -2.58 17.45
C LEU A 41 5.34 -2.26 16.77
N ASP A 42 5.38 -1.59 15.63
CA ASP A 42 4.24 -1.33 14.77
C ASP A 42 4.38 -2.12 13.46
N ARG A 43 3.67 -3.24 13.37
CA ARG A 43 3.71 -4.16 12.22
C ARG A 43 3.12 -3.61 10.92
N ARG A 44 2.59 -2.38 10.94
CA ARG A 44 2.14 -1.70 9.71
C ARG A 44 3.28 -1.05 8.97
N TRP A 45 4.39 -0.79 9.65
CA TRP A 45 5.62 -0.35 9.04
C TRP A 45 6.45 -1.56 8.64
N THR A 46 7.07 -1.45 7.47
CA THR A 46 7.80 -2.56 6.87
C THR A 46 9.27 -2.19 6.71
N GLU A 47 10.15 -3.03 7.25
CA GLU A 47 11.59 -2.94 7.03
C GLU A 47 11.91 -3.59 5.68
N MET A 48 12.17 -2.75 4.67
CA MET A 48 12.20 -3.18 3.27
C MET A 48 13.28 -4.22 2.95
N ALA A 49 14.44 -4.18 3.61
CA ALA A 49 15.51 -5.15 3.41
C ALA A 49 15.23 -6.53 4.04
N VAL A 50 14.24 -6.59 4.94
CA VAL A 50 13.76 -7.81 5.59
C VAL A 50 12.59 -8.41 4.81
N GLU A 51 11.52 -7.63 4.61
CA GLU A 51 10.27 -8.14 4.00
C GLU A 51 10.24 -7.99 2.46
N GLY A 52 11.11 -7.15 1.90
CA GLY A 52 11.09 -6.78 0.49
C GLY A 52 10.13 -5.62 0.18
N ALA A 53 9.97 -5.34 -1.10
CA ALA A 53 9.05 -4.32 -1.60
C ALA A 53 7.60 -4.84 -1.62
N ASP A 54 6.65 -3.95 -1.31
CA ASP A 54 5.21 -4.21 -1.47
C ASP A 54 4.91 -4.61 -2.92
N LYS A 55 4.13 -5.69 -3.09
CA LYS A 55 3.72 -6.20 -4.40
C LYS A 55 2.99 -5.15 -5.23
N ARG A 56 2.31 -4.20 -4.58
CA ARG A 56 1.62 -3.08 -5.25
C ARG A 56 2.58 -2.13 -5.94
N SER A 57 3.84 -2.02 -5.52
CA SER A 57 4.85 -1.16 -6.15
C SER A 57 5.72 -1.89 -7.18
N THR A 58 5.71 -3.23 -7.19
CA THR A 58 6.63 -4.05 -8.03
C THR A 58 5.93 -4.99 -9.00
N THR A 59 4.66 -5.34 -8.76
CA THR A 59 3.95 -6.36 -9.54
C THR A 59 2.90 -5.72 -10.45
N PRO A 60 3.24 -5.32 -11.70
CA PRO A 60 2.30 -4.67 -12.61
C PRO A 60 1.11 -5.57 -12.98
N LYS A 61 1.30 -6.90 -12.93
CA LYS A 61 0.25 -7.88 -13.19
C LYS A 61 -0.98 -7.71 -12.29
N VAL A 62 -0.80 -7.33 -11.02
CA VAL A 62 -1.93 -7.11 -10.09
C VAL A 62 -2.84 -6.00 -10.62
N TRP A 63 -2.25 -4.91 -11.12
CA TRP A 63 -2.98 -3.77 -11.65
C TRP A 63 -3.62 -4.04 -13.01
N PHE A 64 -2.96 -4.82 -13.87
CA PHE A 64 -3.59 -5.28 -15.12
C PHE A 64 -4.77 -6.22 -14.88
N ILE A 65 -4.68 -7.13 -13.91
CA ILE A 65 -5.81 -8.00 -13.53
C ILE A 65 -6.94 -7.14 -12.95
N ALA A 66 -6.64 -6.20 -12.05
CA ALA A 66 -7.64 -5.30 -11.48
C ALA A 66 -8.32 -4.44 -12.58
N SER A 67 -7.55 -3.94 -13.54
CA SER A 67 -8.07 -3.22 -14.70
C SER A 67 -9.02 -4.09 -15.53
N LEU A 68 -8.65 -5.34 -15.82
CA LEU A 68 -9.50 -6.27 -16.57
C LEU A 68 -10.81 -6.56 -15.83
N VAL A 69 -10.76 -6.79 -14.52
CA VAL A 69 -11.96 -7.01 -13.70
C VAL A 69 -12.88 -5.79 -13.75
N MET A 70 -12.34 -4.59 -13.59
CA MET A 70 -13.13 -3.34 -13.67
C MET A 70 -13.71 -3.13 -15.06
N LEU A 71 -12.97 -3.47 -16.12
CA LEU A 71 -13.44 -3.40 -17.49
C LEU A 71 -14.61 -4.37 -17.73
N LEU A 72 -14.53 -5.61 -17.24
CA LEU A 72 -15.62 -6.57 -17.35
C LEU A 72 -16.88 -6.07 -16.64
N ILE A 73 -16.75 -5.56 -15.41
CA ILE A 73 -17.88 -4.98 -14.66
C ILE A 73 -18.48 -3.79 -15.43
N ALA A 74 -17.64 -2.93 -16.02
CA ALA A 74 -18.09 -1.80 -16.82
C ALA A 74 -18.89 -2.27 -18.05
N VAL A 75 -18.38 -3.26 -18.80
CA VAL A 75 -19.07 -3.84 -19.97
C VAL A 75 -20.42 -4.43 -19.57
N PHE A 76 -20.48 -5.23 -18.50
CA PHE A 76 -21.76 -5.77 -18.00
C PHE A 76 -22.73 -4.68 -17.56
N SER A 77 -22.23 -3.63 -16.90
CA SER A 77 -23.06 -2.51 -16.45
C SER A 77 -23.62 -1.72 -17.64
N TRP A 78 -22.81 -1.48 -18.67
CA TRP A 78 -23.26 -0.85 -19.93
C TRP A 78 -24.28 -1.71 -20.67
N PHE A 79 -24.06 -3.02 -20.76
CA PHE A 79 -25.01 -3.94 -21.39
C PHE A 79 -26.35 -3.95 -20.64
N SER A 80 -26.31 -4.04 -19.30
CA SER A 80 -27.53 -3.99 -18.47
C SER A 80 -28.28 -2.66 -18.62
N MET A 81 -27.58 -1.55 -18.84
CA MET A 81 -28.21 -0.26 -19.12
C MET A 81 -28.89 -0.23 -20.48
N TYR A 82 -28.31 -0.86 -21.49
CA TYR A 82 -28.91 -0.95 -22.82
C TYR A 82 -30.24 -1.72 -22.77
N ASP A 83 -30.29 -2.86 -22.06
CA ASP A 83 -31.54 -3.62 -21.87
C ASP A 83 -32.59 -2.82 -21.09
N LEU A 84 -32.17 -2.11 -20.04
CA LEU A 84 -33.03 -1.27 -19.22
C LEU A 84 -33.59 -0.06 -20.00
N TYR A 85 -32.77 0.53 -20.88
CA TYR A 85 -33.17 1.60 -21.80
C TYR A 85 -34.28 1.12 -22.75
N LEU A 86 -34.10 -0.04 -23.39
CA LEU A 86 -35.11 -0.65 -24.26
C LEU A 86 -36.40 -0.99 -23.50
N GLY A 87 -36.30 -1.35 -22.23
CA GLY A 87 -37.43 -1.62 -21.34
C GLY A 87 -38.06 -0.38 -20.68
N GLY A 88 -37.59 0.84 -20.99
CA GLY A 88 -38.11 2.10 -20.45
C GLY A 88 -37.85 2.33 -18.95
N ARG A 89 -36.92 1.59 -18.33
CA ARG A 89 -36.58 1.72 -16.91
C ARG A 89 -35.17 2.29 -16.79
N TYR A 90 -34.99 3.37 -16.04
CA TYR A 90 -33.67 3.96 -15.81
C TYR A 90 -33.22 3.75 -14.38
N SER A 91 -32.02 3.20 -14.19
CA SER A 91 -31.39 3.07 -12.88
C SER A 91 -30.14 3.96 -12.83
N MET A 92 -30.22 5.07 -12.10
CA MET A 92 -29.07 5.95 -11.85
C MET A 92 -27.90 5.19 -11.23
N LYS A 93 -28.17 4.15 -10.43
CA LYS A 93 -27.13 3.29 -9.84
C LYS A 93 -26.29 2.60 -10.93
N ASN A 94 -26.93 2.10 -11.99
CA ASN A 94 -26.21 1.40 -13.06
C ASN A 94 -25.37 2.37 -13.92
N ILE A 95 -25.90 3.58 -14.17
CA ILE A 95 -25.16 4.65 -14.84
C ILE A 95 -23.90 5.00 -14.04
N CYS A 96 -24.04 5.27 -12.74
CA CYS A 96 -22.91 5.59 -11.87
C CYS A 96 -21.90 4.43 -11.81
N THR A 97 -22.35 3.19 -11.65
CA THR A 97 -21.46 2.03 -11.62
C THR A 97 -20.67 1.88 -12.92
N ALA A 98 -21.32 2.01 -14.08
CA ALA A 98 -20.65 1.87 -15.37
C ALA A 98 -19.58 2.95 -15.59
N ILE A 99 -19.89 4.20 -15.24
CA ILE A 99 -18.93 5.32 -15.36
C ILE A 99 -17.75 5.11 -14.41
N ILE A 100 -18.02 4.84 -13.12
CA ILE A 100 -16.98 4.68 -12.10
C ILE A 100 -16.04 3.52 -12.45
N THR A 101 -16.59 2.37 -12.80
CA THR A 101 -15.80 1.18 -13.15
C THR A 101 -14.99 1.37 -14.43
N SER A 102 -15.53 2.10 -15.42
CA SER A 102 -14.80 2.48 -16.63
C SER A 102 -13.60 3.37 -16.31
N ILE A 103 -13.77 4.38 -15.45
CA ILE A 103 -12.68 5.26 -15.00
C ILE A 103 -11.60 4.46 -14.26
N PHE A 104 -11.99 3.62 -13.30
CA PHE A 104 -11.04 2.80 -12.55
C PHE A 104 -10.31 1.78 -13.43
N ALA A 105 -10.97 1.20 -14.44
CA ALA A 105 -10.33 0.30 -15.39
C ALA A 105 -9.16 0.99 -16.11
N VAL A 106 -9.38 2.21 -16.58
CA VAL A 106 -8.36 3.03 -17.26
C VAL A 106 -7.24 3.43 -16.29
N VAL A 107 -7.58 3.90 -15.09
CA VAL A 107 -6.60 4.30 -14.07
C VAL A 107 -5.69 3.12 -13.70
N PHE A 108 -6.24 1.94 -13.41
CA PHE A 108 -5.45 0.76 -13.06
C PHE A 108 -4.60 0.26 -14.23
N PHE A 109 -5.07 0.40 -15.47
CA PHE A 109 -4.27 0.06 -16.65
C PHE A 109 -3.01 0.93 -16.74
N PHE A 110 -3.17 2.25 -16.68
CA PHE A 110 -2.04 3.19 -16.73
C PHE A 110 -1.13 3.06 -15.51
N TYR A 111 -1.68 2.77 -14.33
CA TYR A 111 -0.87 2.51 -13.13
C TYR A 111 -0.03 1.23 -13.27
N GLY A 112 -0.58 0.18 -13.89
CA GLY A 112 0.16 -1.02 -14.25
C GLY A 112 1.31 -0.74 -15.24
N ILE A 113 1.08 0.12 -16.24
CA ILE A 113 2.12 0.59 -17.17
C ILE A 113 3.21 1.36 -16.42
N TYR A 114 2.83 2.29 -15.55
CA TYR A 114 3.76 3.10 -14.76
C TYR A 114 4.70 2.22 -13.92
N ILE A 115 4.16 1.20 -13.25
CA ILE A 115 4.97 0.23 -12.50
C ILE A 115 5.84 -0.61 -13.42
N LYS A 116 5.31 -1.07 -14.56
CA LYS A 116 6.08 -1.87 -15.54
C LYS A 116 7.29 -1.10 -16.09
N HIS A 117 7.20 0.22 -16.19
CA HIS A 117 8.30 1.11 -16.60
C HIS A 117 9.19 1.56 -15.44
N GLY A 118 9.06 0.96 -14.26
CA GLY A 118 9.94 1.24 -13.13
C GLY A 118 9.62 2.54 -12.38
N GLY A 119 8.38 3.03 -12.44
CA GLY A 119 7.98 4.28 -11.79
C GLY A 119 8.23 4.34 -10.27
N TYR A 120 8.40 3.19 -9.62
CA TYR A 120 8.75 3.08 -8.20
C TYR A 120 10.16 2.54 -7.94
N ASP A 121 10.94 2.17 -8.95
CA ASP A 121 12.21 1.46 -8.78
C ASP A 121 13.22 2.31 -8.00
N GLU A 122 13.43 3.56 -8.42
CA GLU A 122 14.34 4.49 -7.73
C GLU A 122 13.97 4.69 -6.24
N LYS A 123 12.67 4.82 -5.94
CA LYS A 123 12.19 5.00 -4.57
C LYS A 123 12.36 3.72 -3.75
N ASN A 124 12.03 2.58 -4.36
CA ASN A 124 12.19 1.29 -3.72
C ASN A 124 13.68 1.02 -3.42
N GLU A 125 14.58 1.37 -4.33
CA GLU A 125 16.04 1.28 -4.11
C GLU A 125 16.54 2.23 -3.03
N MET A 126 15.98 3.45 -2.95
CA MET A 126 16.29 4.39 -1.86
C MET A 126 15.90 3.82 -0.51
N TYR A 127 14.65 3.36 -0.36
CA TYR A 127 14.17 2.77 0.90
C TYR A 127 14.87 1.45 1.26
N MET A 128 15.26 0.66 0.24
CA MET A 128 16.08 -0.54 0.44
C MET A 128 17.44 -0.18 1.03
N ARG A 129 18.15 0.81 0.46
CA ARG A 129 19.45 1.26 0.96
C ARG A 129 19.37 1.80 2.38
N GLU A 130 18.38 2.66 2.66
CA GLU A 130 18.16 3.18 4.02
C GLU A 130 17.88 2.05 5.03
N SER A 131 17.16 1.01 4.60
CA SER A 131 16.86 -0.17 5.41
C SER A 131 18.12 -0.99 5.70
N GLU A 132 18.93 -1.25 4.68
CA GLU A 132 20.21 -1.94 4.84
C GLU A 132 21.19 -1.17 5.73
N GLU A 133 21.22 0.16 5.62
CA GLU A 133 22.05 0.99 6.48
C GLU A 133 21.63 0.91 7.95
N ARG A 134 20.32 0.91 8.25
CA ARG A 134 19.83 0.72 9.62
C ARG A 134 20.17 -0.67 10.17
N LEU A 135 20.06 -1.71 9.34
CA LEU A 135 20.36 -3.09 9.73
C LEU A 135 21.84 -3.37 9.96
N LYS A 136 22.75 -2.46 9.55
CA LYS A 136 24.17 -2.55 9.92
C LYS A 136 24.41 -2.28 11.40
N ASP A 137 23.48 -1.63 12.10
CA ASP A 137 23.57 -1.39 13.54
C ASP A 137 23.13 -2.64 14.32
N PRO A 138 24.06 -3.33 15.02
CA PRO A 138 23.72 -4.54 15.77
C PRO A 138 22.70 -4.27 16.89
N THR A 139 22.72 -3.07 17.47
CA THR A 139 21.78 -2.71 18.55
C THR A 139 20.36 -2.58 18.03
N TYR A 140 20.19 -2.04 16.82
CA TYR A 140 18.90 -1.95 16.15
C TYR A 140 18.34 -3.34 15.84
N VAL A 141 19.17 -4.22 15.28
CA VAL A 141 18.78 -5.61 14.99
C VAL A 141 18.36 -6.35 16.26
N GLN A 142 19.14 -6.23 17.34
CA GLN A 142 18.79 -6.85 18.62
C GLN A 142 17.45 -6.34 19.15
N LYS A 143 17.16 -5.04 19.02
CA LYS A 143 15.84 -4.50 19.38
C LYS A 143 14.72 -5.10 18.52
N LEU A 144 14.91 -5.21 17.20
CA LEU A 144 13.92 -5.80 16.30
C LEU A 144 13.58 -7.24 16.74
N ILE A 145 14.60 -8.04 17.03
CA ILE A 145 14.44 -9.42 17.51
C ILE A 145 13.75 -9.43 18.88
N TYR A 146 14.14 -8.56 19.80
CA TYR A 146 13.54 -8.45 21.14
C TYR A 146 12.03 -8.18 21.08
N TYR A 147 11.59 -7.30 20.17
CA TYR A 147 10.17 -7.05 19.96
C TYR A 147 9.44 -8.12 19.11
N GLY A 148 10.15 -9.17 18.69
CA GLY A 148 9.57 -10.30 17.96
C GLY A 148 9.35 -10.03 16.47
N TYR A 149 10.20 -9.19 15.86
CA TYR A 149 10.24 -9.00 14.41
C TYR A 149 11.14 -10.07 13.76
N ASP A 150 10.71 -10.63 12.63
CA ASP A 150 11.41 -11.75 11.99
C ASP A 150 12.56 -11.25 11.11
N VAL A 151 13.76 -11.15 11.70
CA VAL A 151 14.96 -10.69 11.00
C VAL A 151 15.70 -11.90 10.38
N PRO A 152 16.05 -11.88 9.08
CA PRO A 152 16.82 -12.94 8.42
C PRO A 152 18.23 -13.10 9.01
N GLU A 153 18.77 -14.32 8.96
CA GLU A 153 20.10 -14.64 9.50
C GLU A 153 21.24 -13.78 8.94
N LYS A 154 21.14 -13.32 7.69
CA LYS A 154 22.14 -12.42 7.07
C LYS A 154 22.36 -11.10 7.83
N TYR A 155 21.42 -10.70 8.69
CA TYR A 155 21.51 -9.47 9.48
C TYR A 155 21.65 -9.73 10.98
N ARG A 156 21.61 -10.99 11.44
CA ARG A 156 21.70 -11.37 12.85
C ARG A 156 23.14 -11.35 13.36
#